data_AF-A0A7V1N1I7-F1
#
_entry.id   AF-A0A7V1N1I7-F1
#
_cell.length_a   1.000
_cell.length_b   1.000
_cell.length_c   1.000
_cell.angle_alpha   90.00
_cell.angle_beta   90.00
_cell.angle_gamma   90.00
#
_symmetry.space_group_name_H-M   'P 1'
#
loop_
_entity.id
_entity.type
_entity.pdbx_description
1 polymer ?
#
loop_
_entity_poly.entity_id
_entity_poly.type
_entity_poly.pdbx_seq_one_letter_code
_entity_poly.pdbx_strand_id
1 'polypeptide(L)' 'MTNRATITLDDEAHAFLSRASGKNKSAYINSLLIKEKRRSLERAILEANREEAEDSAYQHELSVWDNTLGDGLEE' A
#
# COMPACT_ATOMS: atom_id res chain seq x y z
N MET A 1 -3.87 8.73 18.78
CA MET A 1 -2.66 9.41 19.29
C MET A 1 -2.12 10.33 18.21
N THR A 2 -1.55 11.48 18.58
CA THR A 2 -1.03 12.48 17.62
C THR A 2 0.44 12.71 17.89
N ASN A 3 1.28 12.48 16.89
CA ASN A 3 2.73 12.70 16.95
C ASN A 3 3.10 13.95 16.15
N ARG A 4 4.12 14.68 16.59
CA ARG A 4 4.67 15.85 15.88
C ARG A 4 6.07 15.54 15.37
N ALA A 5 6.36 16.02 14.17
CA ALA A 5 7.68 15.95 13.56
C ALA A 5 7.98 17.30 12.89
N THR A 6 9.25 17.71 12.94
CA THR A 6 9.79 18.82 12.16
C THR A 6 10.58 18.22 11.01
N ILE A 7 10.29 18.66 9.78
CA ILE A 7 10.96 18.20 8.56
C ILE A 7 11.49 19.40 7.79
N THR A 8 12.65 19.25 7.19
CA THR A 8 13.20 20.22 6.24
C THR A 8 12.71 19.87 4.85
N LEU A 9 12.25 20.87 4.10
CA LEU A 9 11.80 20.73 2.72
C LEU A 9 12.61 21.71 1.86
N ASP A 10 13.02 21.27 0.68
CA ASP A 10 13.61 22.15 -0.32
C ASP A 10 12.58 23.17 -0.81
N ASP A 11 13.05 24.28 -1.38
CA ASP A 11 12.20 25.40 -1.80
C ASP A 11 11.07 24.96 -2.75
N GLU A 12 11.37 24.06 -3.69
CA GLU A 12 10.39 23.51 -4.62
C GLU A 12 9.29 22.71 -3.89
N ALA A 13 9.69 21.82 -2.99
CA ALA A 13 8.76 21.01 -2.20
C ALA A 13 7.91 21.87 -1.27
N HIS A 14 8.51 22.89 -0.64
CA HIS A 14 7.79 23.84 0.21
C HIS A 14 6.79 24.68 -0.59
N ALA A 15 7.16 25.13 -1.80
CA ALA A 15 6.28 25.87 -2.69
C ALA A 15 5.11 25.01 -3.19
N PHE A 16 5.36 23.74 -3.54
CA PHE A 16 4.31 22.79 -3.89
C PHE A 16 3.36 22.55 -2.71
N LEU A 17 3.88 22.24 -1.52
CA LEU A 17 3.08 22.01 -0.33
C LEU A 17 2.20 23.22 0.00
N SER A 18 2.76 24.42 -0.09
CA SER A 18 2.03 25.67 0.21
C SER A 18 0.87 25.90 -0.75
N ARG A 19 0.98 25.47 -2.02
CA ARG A 19 -0.12 25.52 -3.01
C ARG A 19 -1.14 24.40 -2.82
N ALA A 20 -0.68 23.18 -2.53
CA ALA A 20 -1.53 21.98 -2.53
C ALA A 20 -2.28 21.73 -1.20
N SER A 21 -1.74 22.18 -0.07
CA SER A 21 -2.26 21.82 1.27
C SER A 21 -3.46 22.66 1.76
N GLY A 22 -3.87 23.67 0.98
CA GLY A 22 -4.95 24.59 1.39
C GLY A 22 -4.66 25.22 2.75
N LYS A 23 -5.55 24.97 3.73
CA LYS A 23 -5.43 25.55 5.09
C LYS A 23 -4.59 24.72 6.07
N ASN A 24 -4.27 23.45 5.77
CA ASN A 24 -3.61 22.56 6.74
C ASN A 24 -2.52 21.68 6.10
N LYS A 25 -1.28 22.16 6.20
CA LYS A 25 -0.06 21.48 5.75
C LYS A 25 0.10 20.09 6.35
N SER A 26 -0.10 19.96 7.67
CA SER A 26 0.08 18.68 8.38
C SER A 26 -0.95 17.64 7.96
N ALA A 27 -2.22 18.02 7.78
CA ALA A 27 -3.27 17.11 7.32
C ALA A 27 -2.98 16.62 5.89
N TYR A 28 -2.54 17.53 5.01
CA TYR A 28 -2.16 17.18 3.64
C TYR A 28 -0.99 16.20 3.61
N ILE A 29 0.11 16.48 4.31
CA ILE A 29 1.27 15.58 4.41
C ILE A 29 0.85 14.22 4.98
N ASN A 30 0.05 14.21 6.05
CA ASN A 30 -0.42 12.96 6.65
C ASN A 30 -1.23 12.11 5.65
N SER A 31 -2.10 12.75 4.86
CA SER A 31 -2.85 12.05 3.81
C SER A 31 -1.95 11.47 2.72
N LEU A 32 -0.89 12.20 2.33
CA LEU A 32 0.10 11.71 1.36
C LEU A 32 0.88 10.51 1.90
N LEU A 33 1.31 10.54 3.17
CA LEU A 33 2.02 9.42 3.80
C LEU A 33 1.15 8.16 3.88
N ILE A 34 -0.12 8.31 4.24
CA ILE A 34 -1.07 7.18 4.26
C ILE A 34 -1.28 6.63 2.84
N LYS A 35 -1.41 7.51 1.84
CA LYS A 35 -1.56 7.11 0.45
C LYS A 35 -0.33 6.38 -0.08
N GLU A 36 0.87 6.88 0.22
CA GLU A 36 2.12 6.23 -0.21
C GLU A 36 2.33 4.90 0.50
N LYS A 37 1.97 4.78 1.78
CA LYS A 37 1.96 3.49 2.48
C LYS A 37 1.08 2.46 1.76
N ARG A 38 -0.13 2.86 1.35
CA ARG A 38 -1.04 1.98 0.58
C ARG A 38 -0.44 1.58 -0.76
N ARG A 39 0.11 2.54 -1.51
CA ARG A 39 0.79 2.27 -2.79
C ARG A 39 1.99 1.34 -2.64
N SER A 40 2.76 1.49 -1.56
CA SER A 40 3.88 0.60 -1.26
C SER A 40 3.40 -0.83 -1.00
N LEU A 41 2.30 -0.98 -0.27
CA LEU A 41 1.69 -2.28 0.00
C LEU A 41 1.13 -2.92 -1.29
N GLU A 42 0.40 -2.16 -2.10
CA GLU A 42 -0.14 -2.63 -3.39
C GLU A 42 0.97 -3.13 -4.32
N ARG A 43 2.10 -2.40 -4.39
CA ARG A 43 3.27 -2.84 -5.16
C ARG A 43 3.88 -4.13 -4.60
N ALA A 44 4.01 -4.24 -3.29
CA ALA A 44 4.56 -5.44 -2.65
C ALA A 44 3.67 -6.67 -2.89
N ILE A 45 2.35 -6.52 -2.79
CA ILE A 45 1.40 -7.60 -3.09
C ILE A 45 1.49 -8.00 -4.56
N LEU A 46 1.54 -7.03 -5.47
CA LEU A 46 1.65 -7.32 -6.90
C LEU A 46 2.95 -8.08 -7.23
N GLU A 47 4.06 -7.70 -6.59
CA GLU A 47 5.34 -8.37 -6.81
C GLU A 47 5.32 -9.79 -6.23
N ALA A 48 4.84 -9.97 -5.00
CA ALA A 48 4.68 -11.30 -4.40
C ALA A 48 3.81 -12.22 -5.27
N ASN A 49 2.67 -11.71 -5.77
CA ASN A 49 1.80 -12.48 -6.66
C ASN A 49 2.49 -12.88 -7.98
N ARG A 50 3.42 -12.06 -8.49
CA ARG A 50 4.19 -12.38 -9.71
C ARG A 50 5.23 -13.45 -9.44
N GLU A 51 5.97 -13.30 -8.35
CA GLU A 51 6.95 -14.31 -7.90
C GLU A 51 6.25 -15.67 -7.67
N GLU A 52 5.13 -15.67 -6.98
CA GLU A 52 4.29 -16.84 -6.72
C GLU A 52 3.69 -17.45 -7.98
N ALA A 53 3.37 -16.66 -9.00
CA ALA A 53 2.86 -17.16 -10.28
C ALA A 53 3.92 -17.91 -11.09
N GLU A 54 5.19 -17.53 -10.94
CA GLU A 54 6.32 -18.18 -11.62
C GLU A 54 6.87 -19.39 -10.81
N ASP A 55 6.52 -19.51 -9.53
CA ASP A 55 6.89 -20.64 -8.67
C ASP A 55 5.96 -21.85 -8.87
N SER A 56 6.45 -22.82 -9.64
CA SER A 56 5.73 -24.08 -9.90
C SER A 56 5.39 -24.90 -8.64
N ALA A 57 6.21 -24.85 -7.59
CA ALA A 57 5.95 -25.59 -6.36
C ALA A 57 4.82 -24.94 -5.57
N TYR A 58 4.84 -23.60 -5.48
CA TYR A 58 3.76 -22.82 -4.88
C TYR A 58 2.44 -23.00 -5.65
N GLN A 59 2.45 -22.92 -6.99
CA GLN A 59 1.26 -23.13 -7.80
C GLN A 59 0.69 -24.55 -7.63
N HIS A 60 1.54 -25.55 -7.47
CA HIS A 60 1.09 -26.90 -7.17
C HIS A 60 0.39 -26.97 -5.81
N GLU A 61 0.99 -26.39 -4.77
CA GLU A 61 0.35 -26.31 -3.45
C GLU A 61 -0.99 -25.57 -3.51
N LEU A 62 -1.03 -24.41 -4.17
CA LEU A 62 -2.23 -23.60 -4.37
C LEU A 62 -3.35 -24.39 -5.07
N SER A 63 -3.00 -25.24 -6.06
CA SER A 63 -3.98 -26.12 -6.73
C SER A 63 -4.58 -27.19 -5.81
N VAL A 64 -3.82 -27.65 -4.80
CA VAL A 64 -4.35 -28.57 -3.78
C VAL A 64 -5.34 -27.85 -2.87
N TRP A 65 -5.01 -26.60 -2.48
CA TRP A 65 -5.88 -25.74 -1.66
C TRP A 65 -7.20 -25.38 -2.35
N ASP A 66 -7.24 -25.33 -3.67
CA ASP A 66 -8.45 -25.02 -4.44
C ASP A 66 -9.62 -25.99 -4.14
N ASN A 67 -9.33 -27.23 -3.75
CA ASN A 67 -10.36 -28.19 -3.32
C ASN A 67 -11.14 -27.75 -2.06
N THR A 68 -10.58 -26.85 -1.26
CA THR A 68 -11.22 -26.31 -0.03
C THR A 68 -12.07 -25.08 -0.30
N LEU A 69 -12.10 -24.55 -1.54
CA LEU A 69 -12.79 -23.30 -1.89
C LEU A 69 -14.29 -23.33 -1.56
N GLY A 70 -14.91 -24.51 -1.65
CA GLY A 70 -16.34 -24.72 -1.40
C GLY A 70 -16.70 -25.15 0.02
N ASP A 71 -15.72 -25.35 0.91
CA ASP A 71 -15.98 -25.88 2.24
C ASP A 71 -16.88 -24.93 3.05
N GLY A 72 -18.04 -25.44 3.48
CA GLY A 72 -19.01 -24.67 4.28
C GLY A 72 -19.94 -23.75 3.48
N LEU A 73 -19.90 -23.79 2.15
CA LEU A 73 -20.94 -23.21 1.29
C LEU A 73 -22.04 -24.26 1.05
N GLU A 74 -23.28 -23.95 1.44
CA GLU A 74 -24.46 -24.70 0.99
C GLU A 74 -24.76 -24.29 -0.47
N GLU A 75 -25.07 -25.26 -1.34
CA GLU A 75 -25.38 -25.02 -2.77
C GLU A 75 -26.53 -24.02 -3.00
#